data_AF-H9FFJ9-F1
#
_entry.id   AF-H9FFJ9-F1
#
_cell.length_a   1.000
_cell.length_b   1.000
_cell.length_c   1.000
_cell.angle_alpha   90.00
_cell.angle_beta   90.00
_cell.angle_gamma   90.00
#
_symmetry.space_group_name_H-M   'P 1'
#
loop_
_entity.id
_entity.type
_entity.pdbx_description
1 polymer ?
#
loop_
_entity_poly.entity_id
_entity_poly.type
_entity_poly.pdbx_seq_one_letter_code
_entity_poly.pdbx_strand_id
1 'polypeptide(L)'
;TISVFEPIKRNSGITGGMFLKRSRVKKPGQEVFKSELSEYIKAEDLYIGVTVNVNGYLFRLLNADEYTLNYMEQNTDKYPFSNLKLALQKLKQEEAKS
;
A
#
# COMPACT_ATOMS: atom_id res chain seq x y z
N THR A 1 3.21 -10.69 4.38
CA THR A 1 2.43 -11.41 3.33
C THR A 1 1.12 -10.69 3.14
N ILE A 2 0.49 -10.83 1.98
CA ILE A 2 -0.71 -10.08 1.58
C ILE A 2 -1.82 -11.05 1.24
N SER A 3 -3.05 -10.69 1.58
CA SER A 3 -4.30 -11.33 1.17
C SER A 3 -5.28 -10.24 0.77
N VAL A 4 -6.09 -10.50 -0.27
CA VAL A 4 -7.04 -9.52 -0.81
C VAL A 4 -8.43 -10.16 -0.79
N PHE A 5 -9.40 -9.43 -0.26
CA PHE A 5 -10.79 -9.87 -0.14
C PHE A 5 -11.72 -8.81 -0.73
N GLU A 6 -12.68 -9.25 -1.53
CA GLU A 6 -13.75 -8.43 -2.03
C GLU A 6 -14.95 -8.51 -1.06
N PRO A 7 -15.48 -7.36 -0.59
CA PRO A 7 -16.63 -7.35 0.30
C PRO A 7 -17.89 -7.82 -0.42
N ILE A 8 -18.70 -8.62 0.27
CA ILE A 8 -19.97 -9.12 -0.27
C ILE A 8 -21.00 -7.99 -0.19
N LYS A 9 -21.51 -7.55 -1.34
CA LYS A 9 -22.54 -6.51 -1.44
C LYS A 9 -23.82 -7.08 -2.04
N ARG A 10 -24.97 -6.87 -1.39
CA ARG A 10 -26.28 -7.28 -1.94
C ARG A 10 -26.53 -6.59 -3.28
N ASN A 11 -27.17 -7.31 -4.21
CA ASN A 11 -27.51 -6.84 -5.55
C ASN A 11 -26.31 -6.45 -6.44
N SER A 12 -25.09 -6.92 -6.12
CA SER A 12 -23.92 -6.72 -6.99
C SER A 12 -23.87 -7.68 -8.17
N GLY A 13 -24.59 -8.81 -8.11
CA GLY A 13 -24.46 -9.91 -9.06
C GLY A 13 -23.15 -10.71 -8.93
N ILE A 14 -22.32 -10.40 -7.93
CA ILE A 14 -21.00 -11.02 -7.71
C ILE A 14 -20.99 -11.62 -6.30
N THR A 15 -20.54 -12.88 -6.18
CA THR A 15 -20.47 -13.59 -4.90
C THR A 15 -19.51 -12.95 -3.89
N GLY A 16 -18.50 -12.21 -4.37
CA GLY A 16 -17.43 -11.63 -3.56
C GLY A 16 -16.52 -12.70 -2.95
N GLY A 17 -15.71 -12.32 -1.96
CA GLY A 17 -14.88 -13.25 -1.21
C GLY A 17 -13.38 -13.12 -1.46
N MET A 18 -12.64 -14.22 -1.38
CA MET A 18 -11.19 -14.21 -1.44
C MET A 18 -10.68 -13.99 -2.87
N PHE A 19 -10.20 -12.78 -3.16
CA PHE A 19 -9.56 -12.45 -4.43
C PHE A 19 -8.13 -13.02 -4.50
N LEU A 20 -7.35 -12.86 -3.42
CA LEU A 20 -6.00 -13.39 -3.31
C LEU A 20 -5.80 -14.08 -1.97
N LYS A 21 -5.44 -15.37 -2.01
CA LYS A 21 -5.00 -16.13 -0.83
C LYS A 21 -3.71 -15.55 -0.26
N ARG A 22 -3.59 -15.59 1.08
CA ARG A 22 -2.41 -15.10 1.82
C ARG A 22 -1.12 -15.67 1.23
N SER A 23 -0.32 -14.81 0.62
CA SER A 23 0.93 -15.17 -0.05
C SER A 23 1.93 -14.01 -0.01
N ARG A 24 3.17 -14.24 -0.45
CA ARG A 24 4.13 -13.14 -0.68
C ARG A 24 3.94 -12.64 -2.11
N VAL A 25 3.77 -11.33 -2.27
CA VAL A 25 3.59 -10.68 -3.58
C VAL A 25 4.89 -10.02 -3.98
N LYS A 26 5.41 -10.36 -5.16
CA LYS A 26 6.66 -9.80 -5.69
C LYS A 26 6.43 -8.37 -6.17
N LYS A 27 7.46 -7.53 -6.07
CA LYS A 27 7.43 -6.21 -6.71
C LYS A 27 7.42 -6.36 -8.24
N PRO A 28 6.75 -5.47 -8.99
CA PRO A 28 6.74 -5.52 -10.44
C PRO A 28 8.12 -5.22 -11.03
N GLY A 29 8.37 -5.65 -12.27
CA GLY A 29 9.60 -5.30 -13.01
C GLY A 29 10.85 -6.08 -12.61
N GLN A 30 10.70 -7.18 -11.88
CA GLN A 30 11.82 -8.04 -11.51
C GLN A 30 12.10 -9.09 -12.59
N GLU A 31 13.36 -9.25 -12.96
CA GLU A 31 13.79 -10.32 -13.86
C GLU A 31 13.53 -11.71 -13.24
N VAL A 32 13.00 -12.61 -14.05
CA VAL A 32 12.56 -13.94 -13.61
C VAL A 32 13.75 -14.88 -13.33
N PHE A 33 14.89 -14.64 -13.99
CA PHE A 33 16.08 -15.51 -13.95
C PHE A 33 17.32 -14.80 -13.40
N LYS A 34 17.18 -14.09 -12.29
CA LYS A 34 18.33 -13.49 -11.60
C LYS A 34 18.83 -14.36 -10.45
N SER A 35 20.14 -14.32 -10.18
CA SER A 35 20.75 -15.01 -9.04
C SER A 35 20.39 -14.38 -7.68
N GLU A 36 19.94 -13.12 -7.69
CA GLU A 36 19.54 -12.38 -6.50
C GLU A 36 18.13 -12.76 -6.01
N LEU A 37 17.89 -12.57 -4.72
CA LEU A 37 16.57 -12.78 -4.13
C LEU A 37 15.53 -11.81 -4.73
N SER A 38 14.34 -12.33 -5.04
CA SER A 38 13.19 -11.49 -5.43
C SER A 38 12.80 -10.58 -4.26
N GLU A 39 12.46 -9.33 -4.58
CA GLU A 39 11.91 -8.42 -3.57
C GLU A 39 10.40 -8.52 -3.53
N TYR A 40 9.87 -8.42 -2.32
CA TYR A 40 8.45 -8.52 -2.06
C TYR A 40 7.94 -7.17 -1.58
N ILE A 41 6.66 -6.93 -1.83
CA ILE A 41 5.96 -5.76 -1.30
C ILE A 41 5.99 -5.84 0.22
N LYS A 42 6.50 -4.78 0.84
CA LYS A 42 6.56 -4.63 2.29
C LYS A 42 5.47 -3.69 2.77
N ALA A 43 5.30 -3.60 4.09
CA ALA A 43 4.29 -2.72 4.68
C ALA A 43 4.61 -1.25 4.41
N GLU A 44 5.89 -0.89 4.37
CA GLU A 44 6.37 0.48 4.13
C GLU A 44 6.05 0.97 2.71
N ASP A 45 5.83 0.05 1.76
CA ASP A 45 5.41 0.38 0.39
C ASP A 45 3.89 0.68 0.29
N LEU A 46 3.12 0.45 1.37
CA LEU A 46 1.66 0.59 1.39
C LEU A 46 1.25 1.85 2.14
N TYR A 47 0.80 2.87 1.40
CA TYR A 47 0.30 4.13 1.96
C TYR A 47 -0.92 4.63 1.17
N ILE A 48 -1.75 5.47 1.78
CA ILE A 48 -2.97 5.98 1.14
C ILE A 48 -2.60 6.77 -0.12
N GLY A 49 -3.30 6.48 -1.21
CA GLY A 49 -3.09 7.09 -2.53
C GLY A 49 -2.14 6.31 -3.43
N VAL A 50 -1.34 5.37 -2.91
CA VAL A 50 -0.44 4.55 -3.73
C VAL A 50 -1.22 3.57 -4.61
N THR A 51 -0.68 3.25 -5.78
CA THR A 51 -1.16 2.17 -6.64
C THR A 51 -0.18 1.01 -6.61
N VAL A 52 -0.66 -0.15 -6.18
CA VAL A 52 0.15 -1.36 -5.96
C VAL A 52 -0.21 -2.41 -7.01
N ASN A 53 0.80 -3.00 -7.65
CA ASN A 53 0.62 -4.14 -8.53
C ASN A 53 0.64 -5.44 -7.71
N VAL A 54 -0.46 -6.18 -7.75
CA VAL A 54 -0.61 -7.48 -7.12
C VAL A 54 -0.91 -8.52 -8.19
N ASN A 55 0.10 -9.30 -8.56
CA ASN A 55 0.01 -10.37 -9.59
C ASN A 55 -0.60 -9.89 -10.93
N GLY A 56 -0.28 -8.67 -11.36
CA GLY A 56 -0.76 -8.07 -12.62
C GLY A 56 -1.98 -7.16 -12.44
N TYR A 57 -2.67 -7.23 -11.30
CA TYR A 57 -3.80 -6.36 -11.00
C TYR A 57 -3.33 -5.11 -10.27
N LEU A 58 -3.78 -3.94 -10.73
CA LEU A 58 -3.46 -2.65 -10.12
C LEU A 58 -4.53 -2.26 -9.10
N PHE A 59 -4.12 -2.14 -7.84
CA PHE A 59 -4.99 -1.72 -6.74
C PHE A 59 -4.56 -0.34 -6.26
N ARG A 60 -5.49 0.63 -6.26
CA ARG A 60 -5.27 1.91 -5.61
C ARG A 60 -5.75 1.83 -4.16
N LEU A 61 -4.86 2.13 -3.21
CA LEU A 61 -5.22 2.19 -1.80
C LEU A 61 -5.95 3.50 -1.54
N LEU A 62 -7.26 3.43 -1.32
CA LEU A 62 -8.10 4.60 -1.12
C LEU A 62 -8.19 5.02 0.35
N ASN A 63 -8.13 4.06 1.26
CA ASN A 63 -8.25 4.30 2.69
C ASN A 63 -7.55 3.20 3.49
N ALA A 64 -7.43 3.44 4.79
CA ALA A 64 -6.93 2.49 5.79
C ALA A 64 -7.84 2.53 7.03
N ASP A 65 -7.84 1.48 7.84
CA ASP A 65 -8.55 1.46 9.12
C ASP A 65 -7.86 2.33 10.18
N GLU A 66 -8.61 2.74 11.20
CA GLU A 66 -8.11 3.63 12.25
C GLU A 66 -6.90 3.04 12.99
N TYR A 67 -6.91 1.73 13.23
CA TYR A 67 -5.79 1.05 13.88
C TYR A 67 -4.51 1.14 13.05
N THR A 68 -4.58 0.89 11.73
CA THR A 68 -3.38 0.99 10.88
C THR A 68 -2.88 2.42 10.77
N LEU A 69 -3.77 3.41 10.69
CA LEU A 69 -3.39 4.83 10.69
C LEU A 69 -2.63 5.19 11.98
N ASN A 70 -3.20 4.89 13.14
CA ASN A 70 -2.57 5.12 14.44
C ASN A 70 -1.22 4.41 14.56
N TYR A 71 -1.13 3.17 14.05
CA TYR A 71 0.12 2.42 14.06
C TYR A 71 1.19 3.07 13.19
N MET A 72 0.86 3.53 11.98
CA MET A 72 1.80 4.19 11.08
C MET A 72 2.27 5.53 11.64
N GLU A 73 1.38 6.30 12.27
CA GLU A 73 1.70 7.58 12.93
C GLU A 73 2.62 7.40 14.16
N GLN A 74 2.52 6.29 14.89
CA GLN A 74 3.45 5.99 15.98
C GLN A 74 4.82 5.51 15.49
N ASN A 75 4.90 4.98 14.26
CA ASN A 75 6.11 4.40 13.68
C ASN A 75 6.63 5.22 12.50
N THR A 76 6.72 6.55 12.67
CA THR A 76 7.10 7.48 11.58
C THR A 76 8.46 7.20 10.93
N ASP A 77 9.39 6.54 11.62
CA ASP A 77 10.70 6.15 11.06
C ASP A 77 10.57 5.16 9.90
N LYS A 78 9.54 4.29 9.95
CA LYS A 78 9.24 3.30 8.91
C LYS A 78 8.25 3.83 7.88
N TYR A 79 7.36 4.73 8.30
CA TYR A 79 6.26 5.25 7.49
C TYR A 79 6.39 6.78 7.33
N PRO A 80 7.24 7.25 6.39
CA PRO A 80 7.49 8.68 6.21
C PRO A 80 6.24 9.44 5.73
N PHE A 81 5.33 8.77 5.03
CA PHE A 81 4.07 9.36 4.54
C PHE A 81 3.05 9.63 5.65
N SER A 82 3.20 9.01 6.82
CA SER A 82 2.35 9.26 8.00
C SER A 82 2.96 10.29 8.95
N ASN A 83 4.12 10.89 8.61
CA ASN A 83 4.79 11.87 9.45
C ASN A 83 4.27 13.29 9.19
N LEU A 84 3.45 13.79 10.11
CA LEU A 84 2.87 15.13 10.03
C LEU A 84 3.91 16.25 10.01
N LYS A 85 5.04 16.11 10.72
CA LYS A 85 6.11 17.13 10.72
C LYS A 85 6.74 17.26 9.33
N LEU A 86 6.99 16.13 8.65
CA LEU A 86 7.52 16.13 7.28
C LEU A 86 6.53 16.75 6.29
N ALA A 87 5.23 16.44 6.45
CA ALA A 87 4.19 17.03 5.61
C ALA A 87 4.14 18.57 5.76
N LEU A 88 4.13 19.08 6.99
CA LEU A 88 4.15 20.52 7.26
C LEU A 88 5.41 21.21 6.73
N GLN A 89 6.57 20.56 6.82
CA GLN A 89 7.81 21.10 6.24
C GLN A 89 7.74 21.20 4.72
N LYS A 90 7.18 20.19 4.04
CA LYS A 90 6.99 20.23 2.58
C LYS A 90 6.05 21.34 2.15
N LEU A 91 4.93 21.54 2.86
CA LEU A 91 3.99 22.63 2.57
C LEU A 91 4.65 24.01 2.67
N LYS A 92 5.42 24.27 3.74
CA LYS A 92 6.15 25.53 3.90
C LYS A 92 7.17 25.78 2.78
N GLN A 93 7.85 24.72 2.32
CA GLN A 93 8.80 24.82 1.21
C GLN A 93 8.11 25.12 -0.13
N GLU A 94 6.87 24.67 -0.30
CA GLU A 94 6.08 24.91 -1.50
C GLU A 94 5.53 26.34 -1.53
N GLU A 95 5.06 26.84 -0.39
CA GLU A 95 4.69 28.26 -0.21
C GLU A 95 5.86 29.20 -0.48
N ALA A 96 7.06 28.89 0.02
CA ALA A 96 8.25 29.71 -0.20
C ALA A 96 8.78 29.70 -1.64
N LYS A 97 8.30 28.79 -2.49
CA LYS A 97 8.66 28.69 -3.92
C LYS A 97 7.65 29.38 -4.85
N SER A 98 6.47 29.70 -4.34
CA SER A 98 5.43 30.45 -5.05
C SER A 98 5.63 31.95 -4.86
#